data_AF-A0A536GBR7-F1
#
_entry.id   AF-A0A536GBR7-F1
#
_cell.length_a   1.000
_cell.length_b   1.000
_cell.length_c   1.000
_cell.angle_alpha   90.00
_cell.angle_beta   90.00
_cell.angle_gamma   90.00
#
_symmetry.space_group_name_H-M   'P 1'
#
loop_
_entity.id
_entity.type
_entity.pdbx_description
1 polymer ?
#
loop_
_entity_poly.entity_id
_entity_poly.type
_entity_poly.pdbx_seq_one_letter_code
_entity_poly.pdbx_strand_id
1 'polypeptide(L)'
;MAIDTPSKPEAESPSAPTIATRPPSGAVPDRRAALARAVVAILAKTVRDEHRLTIQLDGDADSRGEAGLAADTAAGARVRIHGPDAVARLIFPPSPDAFAEAYLRGDIDIDGDVGAAVEAGQSLDLRRLSPTDFRRLLRFGLELRRGTPSPTPLRRVARLTGRRHSRA
;
A
#
# COMPACT_ATOMS: atom_id res chain seq x y z
N MET A 1 -9.27 -0.46 -65.60
CA MET A 1 -9.24 0.89 -64.98
C MET A 1 -9.87 0.73 -63.61
N ALA A 2 -9.04 0.53 -62.58
CA ALA A 2 -9.45 0.08 -61.25
C ALA A 2 -9.87 1.28 -60.38
N ILE A 3 -10.98 1.11 -59.66
CA ILE A 3 -11.51 2.09 -58.72
C ILE A 3 -10.85 1.90 -57.35
N ASP A 4 -10.17 2.94 -56.89
CA ASP A 4 -9.48 3.04 -55.61
C ASP A 4 -10.50 3.33 -54.50
N THR A 5 -10.47 2.53 -53.43
CA THR A 5 -11.27 2.74 -52.21
C THR A 5 -10.29 3.05 -51.08
N PRO A 6 -10.33 4.22 -50.42
CA PRO A 6 -9.47 4.46 -49.28
C PRO A 6 -10.03 3.80 -48.01
N SER A 7 -9.22 2.90 -47.46
CA SER A 7 -9.42 2.21 -46.18
C SER A 7 -9.39 3.17 -44.98
N LYS A 8 -10.37 2.94 -44.11
CA LYS A 8 -10.51 3.41 -42.73
C LYS A 8 -9.22 3.21 -41.91
N PRO A 9 -8.70 4.22 -41.17
CA PRO A 9 -7.65 3.96 -40.20
C PRO A 9 -8.21 3.31 -38.94
N GLU A 10 -7.61 2.18 -38.62
CA GLU A 10 -7.87 1.29 -37.50
C GLU A 10 -7.41 1.92 -36.18
N ALA A 11 -8.17 1.62 -35.14
CA ALA A 11 -8.04 2.22 -33.82
C ALA A 11 -6.68 1.89 -33.17
N GLU A 12 -6.02 2.94 -32.69
CA GLU A 12 -4.84 2.87 -31.86
C GLU A 12 -5.22 2.26 -30.50
N SER A 13 -4.82 1.01 -30.29
CA SER A 13 -4.94 0.28 -29.04
C SER A 13 -4.29 1.08 -27.89
N PRO A 14 -4.96 1.27 -26.74
CA PRO A 14 -4.37 1.98 -25.61
C PRO A 14 -3.25 1.15 -24.98
N SER A 15 -2.04 1.69 -25.03
CA SER A 15 -0.85 1.21 -24.32
C SER A 15 -1.15 0.90 -22.85
N ALA A 16 -0.87 -0.34 -22.46
CA ALA A 16 -0.88 -0.80 -21.07
C ALA A 16 0.05 0.07 -20.20
N PRO A 17 -0.27 0.29 -18.91
CA PRO A 17 0.61 1.02 -18.02
C PRO A 17 1.91 0.22 -17.82
N THR A 18 3.03 0.79 -18.26
CA THR A 18 4.38 0.34 -17.90
C THR A 18 4.52 0.43 -16.38
N ILE A 19 4.38 -0.71 -15.70
CA ILE A 19 4.80 -0.87 -14.31
C ILE A 19 6.32 -0.70 -14.32
N ALA A 20 6.80 0.42 -13.78
CA ALA A 20 8.23 0.69 -13.69
C ALA A 20 8.86 -0.34 -12.73
N THR A 21 9.57 -1.33 -13.27
CA THR A 21 10.38 -2.26 -12.49
C THR A 21 11.47 -1.47 -11.76
N ARG A 22 11.30 -1.27 -10.45
CA ARG A 22 12.30 -0.63 -9.58
C ARG A 22 13.37 -1.67 -9.21
N PRO A 23 14.67 -1.33 -9.26
CA PRO A 23 15.73 -2.27 -8.93
C PRO A 23 15.66 -2.70 -7.44
N PRO A 24 16.01 -3.95 -7.11
CA PRO A 24 16.01 -4.44 -5.74
C PRO A 24 17.11 -3.73 -4.94
N SER A 25 16.70 -2.93 -3.95
CA SER A 25 17.62 -2.18 -3.09
C SER A 25 18.21 -3.10 -2.02
N GLY A 26 19.22 -3.90 -2.40
CA GLY A 26 20.10 -4.57 -1.45
C GLY A 26 21.07 -3.59 -0.82
N ALA A 27 20.82 -3.16 0.42
CA ALA A 27 21.81 -2.43 1.24
C ALA A 27 21.57 -2.67 2.73
N VAL A 28 22.66 -2.66 3.51
CA VAL A 28 22.78 -2.67 4.98
C VAL A 28 21.49 -2.23 5.69
N PRO A 29 21.01 -2.92 6.75
CA PRO A 29 19.73 -2.58 7.38
C PRO A 29 19.73 -1.12 7.84
N ASP A 30 19.10 -0.27 7.02
CA ASP A 30 18.90 1.13 7.33
C ASP A 30 18.13 1.19 8.65
N ARG A 31 18.61 1.99 9.61
CA ARG A 31 17.93 2.18 10.91
C ARG A 31 16.46 2.50 10.69
N ARG A 32 16.12 3.22 9.62
CA ARG A 32 14.75 3.52 9.23
C ARG A 32 13.96 2.28 8.82
N ALA A 33 14.54 1.37 8.05
CA ALA A 33 13.93 0.08 7.71
C ALA A 33 13.72 -0.78 8.98
N ALA A 34 14.66 -0.78 9.93
CA ALA A 34 14.48 -1.46 11.22
C ALA A 34 13.32 -0.88 12.05
N LEU A 35 13.17 0.45 12.10
CA LEU A 35 12.05 1.11 12.76
C LEU A 35 10.72 0.78 12.08
N ALA A 36 10.67 0.83 10.74
CA ALA A 36 9.48 0.48 9.97
C ALA A 36 9.04 -0.96 10.25
N ARG A 37 9.97 -1.91 10.28
CA ARG A 37 9.69 -3.30 10.68
C ARG A 37 9.16 -3.42 12.09
N ALA A 38 9.74 -2.70 13.05
CA ALA A 38 9.25 -2.70 14.41
C ALA A 38 7.81 -2.17 14.52
N VAL A 39 7.47 -1.14 13.75
CA VAL A 39 6.11 -0.60 13.65
C VAL A 39 5.15 -1.65 13.05
N VAL A 40 5.51 -2.25 11.91
CA VAL A 40 4.69 -3.28 11.24
C VAL A 40 4.48 -4.49 12.16
N ALA A 41 5.52 -4.94 12.86
CA ALA A 41 5.42 -6.05 13.79
C ALA A 41 4.51 -5.75 15.01
N ILE A 42 4.43 -4.49 15.44
CA ILE A 42 3.47 -4.08 16.49
C ILE A 42 2.04 -4.06 15.94
N LEU A 43 1.83 -3.52 14.73
CA LEU A 43 0.52 -3.47 14.08
C LEU A 43 -0.02 -4.86 13.71
N ALA A 44 0.86 -5.78 13.29
CA ALA A 44 0.47 -7.16 13.01
C ALA A 44 -0.14 -7.87 14.24
N LYS A 45 0.22 -7.46 15.46
CA LYS A 45 -0.38 -8.01 16.69
C LYS A 45 -1.82 -7.54 16.93
N THR A 46 -2.26 -6.47 16.26
CA THR A 46 -3.62 -5.95 16.37
C THR A 46 -4.56 -6.52 15.32
N VAL A 47 -4.00 -7.15 14.28
CA VAL A 47 -4.76 -7.91 13.29
C VAL A 47 -5.36 -9.13 13.99
N ARG A 48 -6.66 -9.31 13.84
CA ARG A 48 -7.31 -10.52 14.34
C ARG A 48 -7.02 -11.68 13.40
N ASP A 49 -6.72 -12.84 13.98
CA ASP A 49 -6.41 -14.08 13.25
C ASP A 49 -7.53 -14.49 12.28
N GLU A 50 -8.77 -14.06 12.57
CA GLU A 50 -9.97 -14.40 11.80
C GLU A 50 -9.93 -13.90 10.34
N HIS A 51 -9.19 -12.82 10.06
CA HIS A 51 -9.17 -12.23 8.73
C HIS A 51 -8.03 -12.69 7.82
N ARG A 52 -7.18 -13.64 8.26
CA ARG A 52 -6.01 -14.16 7.50
C ARG A 52 -5.22 -13.06 6.77
N LEU A 53 -5.07 -11.89 7.40
CA LEU A 53 -4.38 -10.74 6.81
C LEU A 53 -2.88 -10.83 7.11
N THR A 54 -2.06 -10.78 6.06
CA THR A 54 -0.59 -10.72 6.19
C THR A 54 -0.09 -9.33 5.79
N ILE A 55 0.73 -8.69 6.62
CA ILE A 55 1.37 -7.40 6.32
C ILE A 55 2.87 -7.63 6.09
N GLN A 56 3.38 -7.24 4.92
CA GLN A 56 4.79 -7.41 4.54
C GLN A 56 5.43 -6.06 4.20
N LEU A 57 6.70 -5.87 4.57
CA LEU A 57 7.50 -4.70 4.18
C LEU A 57 8.54 -5.12 3.14
N ASP A 58 8.63 -4.38 2.04
CA ASP A 58 9.67 -4.60 1.03
C ASP A 58 11.07 -4.39 1.61
N GLY A 59 12.01 -5.27 1.26
CA GLY A 59 13.37 -5.31 1.81
C GLY A 59 13.63 -6.41 2.84
N ASP A 60 12.59 -7.13 3.28
CA ASP A 60 12.75 -8.43 3.96
C ASP A 60 12.97 -9.51 2.89
N ALA A 61 14.19 -9.55 2.35
CA ALA A 61 14.70 -10.53 1.39
C ALA A 61 13.66 -11.02 0.36
N ASP A 62 13.65 -10.36 -0.80
CA ASP A 62 13.12 -10.94 -2.03
C ASP A 62 13.77 -12.31 -2.28
N SER A 63 13.02 -13.36 -1.96
CA SER A 63 13.11 -14.66 -2.60
C SER A 63 11.72 -15.11 -3.01
N ARG A 64 10.91 -14.17 -3.49
CA ARG A 64 9.68 -14.48 -4.22
C ARG A 64 9.28 -13.38 -5.20
N GLY A 65 10.27 -12.70 -5.80
CA GLY A 65 10.08 -12.06 -7.09
C GLY A 65 9.64 -13.14 -8.08
N GLU A 66 8.54 -12.90 -8.78
CA GLU A 66 7.95 -13.76 -9.83
C GLU A 66 7.22 -15.04 -9.37
N ALA A 67 7.55 -15.66 -8.23
CA ALA A 67 6.82 -16.83 -7.69
C ALA A 67 5.61 -16.48 -6.79
N GLY A 68 5.23 -15.19 -6.73
CA GLY A 68 4.15 -14.67 -5.88
C GLY A 68 2.76 -14.71 -6.52
N LEU A 69 2.67 -14.80 -7.86
CA LEU A 69 1.40 -14.92 -8.60
C LEU A 69 0.78 -16.33 -8.50
N ALA A 70 1.51 -17.32 -7.98
CA ALA A 70 1.10 -18.73 -7.92
C ALA A 70 0.98 -19.28 -6.48
N ALA A 71 1.09 -18.43 -5.45
CA ALA A 71 0.76 -18.83 -4.06
C ALA A 71 -0.70 -18.49 -3.68
N ASP A 72 -1.49 -18.11 -4.67
CA ASP A 72 -2.95 -18.08 -4.67
C ASP A 72 -3.43 -19.54 -4.71
N THR A 73 -3.87 -20.13 -3.59
CA THR A 73 -5.31 -20.41 -3.46
C THR A 73 -5.79 -20.67 -2.02
N ALA A 74 -4.94 -20.51 -0.98
CA ALA A 74 -5.28 -20.99 0.38
C ALA A 74 -5.30 -19.92 1.50
N ALA A 75 -4.75 -18.72 1.29
CA ALA A 75 -4.33 -17.86 2.40
C ALA A 75 -4.67 -16.37 2.25
N GLY A 76 -5.94 -16.00 2.48
CA GLY A 76 -6.35 -14.66 2.88
C GLY A 76 -5.89 -13.49 2.01
N ALA A 77 -5.89 -12.28 2.59
CA ALA A 77 -5.42 -11.07 1.93
C ALA A 77 -3.99 -10.72 2.38
N ARG A 78 -3.16 -10.21 1.47
CA ARG A 78 -1.80 -9.76 1.79
C ARG A 78 -1.63 -8.30 1.40
N VAL A 79 -1.12 -7.50 2.33
CA VAL A 79 -0.75 -6.10 2.11
C VAL A 79 0.77 -5.99 2.10
N ARG A 80 1.34 -5.60 0.96
CA ARG A 80 2.76 -5.24 0.83
C ARG A 80 2.92 -3.73 1.00
N ILE A 81 3.96 -3.33 1.71
CA ILE A 81 4.28 -1.92 1.97
C ILE A 81 5.66 -1.64 1.38
N HIS A 82 5.73 -0.62 0.51
CA HIS A 82 6.93 -0.28 -0.24
C HIS A 82 7.85 0.65 0.59
N GLY A 83 8.47 0.08 1.62
CA GLY A 83 9.55 0.70 2.38
C GLY A 83 9.13 1.61 3.56
N PRO A 84 10.11 2.23 4.23
CA PRO A 84 9.89 2.93 5.51
C PRO A 84 9.07 4.22 5.39
N ASP A 85 9.17 4.93 4.26
CA ASP A 85 8.40 6.16 4.03
C ASP A 85 6.90 5.86 3.89
N ALA A 86 6.55 4.76 3.22
CA ALA A 86 5.18 4.29 3.09
C ALA A 86 4.56 3.96 4.46
N VAL A 87 5.31 3.24 5.32
CA VAL A 87 4.87 2.96 6.70
C VAL A 87 4.60 4.26 7.46
N ALA A 88 5.51 5.24 7.40
CA ALA A 88 5.35 6.50 8.13
C ALA A 88 4.12 7.29 7.71
N ARG A 89 3.78 7.29 6.41
CA ARG A 89 2.60 7.97 5.87
C ARG A 89 1.31 7.26 6.24
N LEU A 90 1.34 5.92 6.34
CA LEU A 90 0.17 5.12 6.68
C LEU A 90 -0.26 5.30 8.14
N ILE A 91 0.70 5.50 9.05
CA ILE A 91 0.43 5.64 10.49
C ILE A 91 0.22 7.10 10.94
N PHE A 92 0.47 8.10 10.07
CA PHE A 92 0.33 9.52 10.41
C PHE A 92 -0.17 10.39 9.25
N PRO A 93 -1.46 10.80 9.25
CA PRO A 93 -2.54 10.34 10.14
C PRO A 93 -3.05 8.94 9.76
N PRO A 94 -3.40 8.08 10.73
CA PRO A 94 -4.02 6.79 10.42
C PRO A 94 -5.50 7.02 10.07
N SER A 95 -5.84 6.97 8.79
CA SER A 95 -7.22 7.09 8.30
C SER A 95 -7.50 6.14 7.15
N PRO A 96 -8.78 5.78 6.89
CA PRO A 96 -9.17 5.02 5.71
C PRO A 96 -8.72 5.71 4.41
N ASP A 97 -8.80 7.04 4.37
CA ASP A 97 -8.31 7.82 3.23
C ASP A 97 -6.81 7.68 3.03
N ALA A 98 -6.01 7.73 4.11
CA ALA A 98 -4.55 7.54 4.03
C ALA A 98 -4.18 6.16 3.46
N PHE A 99 -4.96 5.13 3.78
CA PHE A 99 -4.80 3.79 3.21
C PHE A 99 -5.16 3.76 1.72
N ALA A 100 -6.31 4.33 1.35
CA ALA A 100 -6.73 4.42 -0.06
C ALA A 100 -5.73 5.23 -0.90
N GLU A 101 -5.25 6.35 -0.38
CA GLU A 101 -4.22 7.18 -1.01
C GLU A 101 -2.89 6.45 -1.15
N ALA A 102 -2.48 5.68 -0.13
CA ALA A 102 -1.27 4.87 -0.19
C ALA A 102 -1.37 3.83 -1.31
N TYR A 103 -2.52 3.17 -1.47
CA TYR A 103 -2.76 2.23 -2.57
C TYR A 103 -2.67 2.96 -3.93
N LEU A 104 -3.35 4.09 -4.07
CA LEU A 104 -3.34 4.88 -5.31
C LEU A 104 -1.96 5.47 -5.66
N ARG A 105 -1.12 5.75 -4.66
CA ARG A 105 0.25 6.25 -4.83
C ARG A 105 1.24 5.13 -5.17
N GLY A 106 0.89 3.87 -4.90
CA GLY A 106 1.82 2.74 -4.94
C GLY A 106 2.75 2.69 -3.72
N ASP A 107 2.31 3.24 -2.58
CA ASP A 107 2.97 3.04 -1.29
C ASP A 107 2.64 1.66 -0.70
N ILE A 108 1.48 1.08 -1.07
CA ILE A 108 1.06 -0.28 -0.72
C ILE A 108 0.47 -1.02 -1.93
N ASP A 109 0.63 -2.33 -1.94
CA ASP A 109 -0.02 -3.26 -2.85
C ASP A 109 -0.84 -4.29 -2.07
N ILE A 110 -1.94 -4.75 -2.66
CA ILE A 110 -2.80 -5.78 -2.06
C ILE A 110 -2.83 -6.99 -3.00
N ASP A 111 -2.34 -8.14 -2.52
CA ASP A 111 -2.48 -9.42 -3.21
C ASP A 111 -3.67 -10.20 -2.60
N GLY A 112 -4.41 -10.91 -3.46
CA GLY A 112 -5.56 -11.73 -3.06
C GLY A 112 -6.86 -10.93 -2.97
N ASP A 113 -7.69 -11.24 -1.97
CA ASP A 113 -8.99 -10.61 -1.80
C ASP A 113 -8.87 -9.20 -1.18
N VAL A 114 -9.11 -8.17 -2.00
CA VAL A 114 -9.09 -6.76 -1.58
C VAL A 114 -10.20 -6.46 -0.57
N GLY A 115 -11.37 -7.07 -0.69
CA GLY A 115 -12.47 -6.90 0.25
C GLY A 115 -12.09 -7.42 1.64
N ALA A 116 -11.48 -8.60 1.68
CA ALA A 116 -10.94 -9.16 2.92
C ALA A 116 -9.82 -8.30 3.52
N ALA A 117 -8.96 -7.67 2.72
CA ALA A 117 -7.95 -6.74 3.22
C ALA A 117 -8.58 -5.51 3.90
N VAL A 118 -9.63 -4.95 3.30
CA VAL A 118 -10.34 -3.79 3.84
C VAL A 118 -11.07 -4.16 5.12
N GLU A 119 -11.78 -5.29 5.15
CA GLU A 119 -12.47 -5.79 6.34
C GLU A 119 -11.48 -6.05 7.49
N ALA A 120 -10.34 -6.68 7.18
CA ALA A 120 -9.26 -6.89 8.14
C ALA A 120 -8.72 -5.56 8.69
N GLY A 121 -8.54 -4.55 7.84
CA GLY A 121 -8.13 -3.21 8.24
C GLY A 121 -9.14 -2.53 9.18
N GLN A 122 -10.44 -2.70 8.92
CA GLN A 122 -11.51 -2.18 9.77
C GLN A 122 -11.61 -2.92 11.12
N SER A 123 -11.19 -4.18 11.16
CA SER A 123 -11.17 -5.01 12.37
C SER A 123 -9.98 -4.74 13.32
N LEU A 124 -9.04 -3.87 12.91
CA LEU A 124 -7.85 -3.56 13.70
C LEU A 124 -8.22 -2.96 15.05
N ASP A 125 -7.93 -3.71 16.12
CA ASP A 125 -8.23 -3.25 17.48
C ASP A 125 -6.95 -2.85 18.23
N LEU A 126 -6.67 -1.54 18.21
CA LEU A 126 -5.55 -0.94 18.92
C LEU A 126 -5.64 -1.12 20.45
N ARG A 127 -6.83 -1.40 21.01
CA ARG A 127 -7.00 -1.62 22.46
C ARG A 127 -6.33 -2.91 22.93
N ARG A 128 -6.02 -3.82 22.01
CA ARG A 128 -5.27 -5.06 22.30
C ARG A 128 -3.78 -4.82 22.48
N LEU A 129 -3.27 -3.64 22.13
CA LEU A 129 -1.87 -3.29 22.34
C LEU A 129 -1.59 -3.09 23.82
N SER A 130 -0.49 -3.70 24.29
CA SER A 130 0.04 -3.38 25.60
C SER A 130 0.42 -1.89 25.67
N PRO A 131 0.35 -1.23 26.84
CA PRO A 131 0.78 0.16 26.99
C PRO A 131 2.23 0.38 26.54
N THR A 132 3.08 -0.64 26.68
CA THR A 132 4.48 -0.62 26.22
C THR A 132 4.57 -0.64 24.70
N ASP A 133 3.80 -1.49 24.03
CA ASP A 133 3.75 -1.56 22.57
C ASP A 133 3.16 -0.29 21.98
N PHE A 134 2.13 0.28 22.60
CA PHE A 134 1.57 1.56 22.18
C PHE A 134 2.60 2.70 22.27
N ARG A 135 3.36 2.79 23.38
CA ARG A 135 4.46 3.77 23.51
C ARG A 135 5.56 3.55 22.48
N ARG A 136 5.91 2.28 22.20
CA ARG A 136 6.91 1.93 21.18
C ARG A 136 6.42 2.33 19.78
N LEU A 137 5.17 2.02 19.45
CA LEU A 137 4.52 2.39 18.20
C LEU A 137 4.57 3.91 17.99
N LEU A 138 4.18 4.69 19.01
CA LEU A 138 4.25 6.14 18.97
C LEU A 138 5.69 6.64 18.78
N ARG A 139 6.65 6.14 19.58
CA ARG A 139 8.05 6.57 19.50
C ARG A 139 8.65 6.27 18.12
N PHE A 140 8.52 5.03 17.66
CA PHE A 140 9.08 4.58 16.39
C PHE A 140 8.38 5.27 15.21
N GLY A 141 7.06 5.43 15.28
CA GLY A 141 6.32 6.13 14.24
C GLY A 141 6.68 7.61 14.14
N LEU A 142 6.89 8.30 15.27
CA LEU A 142 7.35 9.69 15.27
C LEU A 142 8.78 9.82 14.74
N GLU A 143 9.68 8.89 15.08
CA GLU A 143 11.05 8.86 14.56
C GLU A 143 11.06 8.62 13.05
N LEU A 144 10.22 7.72 12.57
CA LEU A 144 10.06 7.43 11.14
C LEU A 144 9.53 8.66 10.38
N ARG A 145 8.50 9.31 10.93
CA ARG A 145 7.89 10.52 10.34
C ARG A 145 8.88 11.67 10.19
N ARG A 146 9.79 11.88 11.15
CA ARG A 146 10.79 12.97 11.09
C ARG A 146 11.73 12.86 9.89
N GLY A 147 12.01 11.65 9.42
CA GLY A 147 12.85 11.41 8.24
C GLY A 147 12.06 11.29 6.93
N THR A 148 10.74 11.33 6.97
CA THR A 148 9.90 10.99 5.81
C THR A 148 9.69 12.22 4.92
N PRO A 149 10.04 12.15 3.62
CA PRO A 149 9.76 13.23 2.68
C PRO A 149 8.25 13.36 2.44
N SER A 150 7.81 14.56 2.05
CA SER A 150 6.40 14.80 1.73
C SER A 150 5.88 13.78 0.70
N PRO A 151 4.61 13.34 0.84
CA PRO A 151 4.03 12.37 -0.07
C PRO A 151 4.01 12.90 -1.50
N THR A 152 4.30 12.01 -2.46
CA THR A 152 4.06 12.30 -3.86
C THR A 152 2.56 12.57 -4.06
N PRO A 153 2.17 13.67 -4.71
CA PRO A 153 0.76 13.96 -4.92
C PRO A 153 0.10 12.86 -5.74
N LEU A 154 -1.18 12.57 -5.46
CA LEU A 154 -1.94 11.62 -6.24
C LEU A 154 -2.02 12.08 -7.70
N ARG A 155 -1.88 11.13 -8.62
CA ARG A 155 -1.87 11.39 -10.06
C ARG A 155 -3.19 12.01 -10.55
N ARG A 156 -4.30 11.71 -9.87
CA ARG A 156 -5.62 12.28 -10.11
C ARG A 156 -6.35 12.50 -8.79
N VAL A 157 -6.86 13.69 -8.58
CA VAL A 157 -7.70 14.06 -7.44
C VAL A 157 -9.06 14.52 -7.97
N ALA A 158 -10.14 13.95 -7.45
CA ALA A 158 -11.48 14.37 -7.81
C ALA A 158 -11.73 15.80 -7.28
N ARG A 159 -12.06 16.73 -8.17
CA ARG A 159 -12.53 18.07 -7.79
C ARG A 159 -14.06 18.04 -7.85
N LEU A 160 -14.70 18.04 -6.68
CA LEU A 160 -16.15 18.11 -6.62
C LEU A 160 -16.59 19.50 -7.10
N THR A 161 -17.31 19.53 -8.22
CA THR A 161 -17.93 20.74 -8.77
C THR A 161 -19.45 20.60 -8.69
N GLY A 162 -20.15 21.65 -8.25
CA GLY A 162 -21.61 21.65 -8.16
C GLY A 162 -22.12 22.23 -6.84
N ARG A 163 -23.45 22.35 -6.71
CA ARG A 163 -24.06 22.75 -5.43
C ARG A 163 -23.85 21.65 -4.40
N ARG A 164 -23.40 22.01 -3.19
CA ARG A 164 -23.25 21.09 -2.06
C ARG A 164 -24.64 20.70 -1.57
N HIS A 165 -25.03 19.44 -1.75
CA HIS A 165 -26.38 18.95 -1.42
C HIS A 165 -26.53 18.40 0.02
N SER A 166 -25.48 18.43 0.84
CA SER A 166 -25.55 18.12 2.27
C SER A 166 -24.60 19.00 3.08
N ARG A 167 -24.99 19.33 4.31
CA ARG A 167 -24.12 19.92 5.34
C ARG A 167 -23.39 18.78 6.05
N ALA A 168 -22.07 18.88 6.11
CA ALA A 168 -21.20 18.00 6.90
C ALA A 168 -21.20 18.43 8.36
#